data_AF-A0A1E7JCE3-F1
#
_entry.id   AF-A0A1E7JCE3-F1
#
_cell.length_a   1.000
_cell.length_b   1.000
_cell.length_c   1.000
_cell.angle_alpha   90.00
_cell.angle_beta   90.00
_cell.angle_gamma   90.00
#
_symmetry.space_group_name_H-M   'P 1'
#
loop_
_entity.id
_entity.type
_entity.pdbx_description
1 polymer ?
#
loop_
_entity_poly.entity_id
_entity_poly.type
_entity_poly.pdbx_seq_one_letter_code
_entity_poly.pdbx_strand_id
1 'polypeptide(L)'
;MWGREEMESRREFLRKIIVAGGMLAFQPQALADVHAHRKHTKDPSCTLYRALNGSPAMNLAKVIEMMGGIENVMGPDDVVVIKPNVQWWNQGAPNLAALKAFVGLVMERPGGFKGEVVLAENCHRGASPWQHAGWTHVFERNSDLPKIHHMGDLAYRMKKEYGSRFSTCHWIDVDSGANRVLGPSEGNGYVYCDGSGGAPLISYDNGVRGDNYRATIMTYPVFTTDNGTVIDLKNGIWKRGSYTGQPLRFINFAALNHHSTYCGATSAIKNYLGVTDLSGGPDPSHGGCLTKNYYNFHSFPFNKWAIGPQPGMLGTEIGVFMKTIRRADLNITTAEWIGLSSRTDPPVAHTRAVLACTDPVALDYHATRYILFPNSRLAIHNPDDLNRPLNHYLVKCAEAGGGMFDEKHVTVESYDFKRRVLQEDRELVIKGNRTWGTSPKAIMKYLVLRYGWL
;
A
#
# COMPACT_ATOMS: atom_id res chain seq x y z
N MET A 1 27.30 -37.75 4.23
CA MET A 1 27.41 -37.95 5.69
C MET A 1 26.64 -36.82 6.35
N TRP A 2 25.48 -37.13 6.92
CA TRP A 2 24.50 -36.16 7.42
C TRP A 2 25.06 -35.30 8.58
N GLY A 3 25.00 -33.98 8.44
CA GLY A 3 25.11 -33.04 9.56
C GLY A 3 23.73 -32.76 10.12
N ARG A 4 23.49 -33.13 11.39
CA ARG A 4 22.27 -32.81 12.13
C ARG A 4 22.23 -31.31 12.41
N GLU A 5 21.17 -30.64 12.00
CA GLU A 5 20.77 -29.34 12.56
C GLU A 5 20.39 -29.55 14.03
N GLU A 6 21.01 -28.76 14.91
CA GLU A 6 20.74 -28.78 16.34
C GLU A 6 19.41 -28.06 16.62
N MET A 7 18.42 -28.83 17.04
CA MET A 7 17.10 -28.35 17.42
C MET A 7 17.19 -27.74 18.83
N GLU A 8 17.03 -26.41 18.91
CA GLU A 8 17.09 -25.63 20.16
C GLU A 8 16.19 -26.26 21.26
N SER A 9 16.76 -26.51 22.44
CA SER A 9 16.02 -27.19 23.50
C SER A 9 15.02 -26.24 24.19
N ARG A 10 13.85 -26.78 24.59
CA ARG A 10 12.82 -26.08 25.39
C ARG A 10 13.39 -25.35 26.62
N ARG A 11 14.52 -25.80 27.15
CA ARG A 11 15.18 -25.27 28.35
C ARG A 11 15.97 -23.99 28.07
N GLU A 12 16.59 -23.88 26.90
CA GLU A 12 17.25 -22.64 26.46
C GLU A 12 16.23 -21.57 26.08
N PHE A 13 15.11 -21.98 25.46
CA PHE A 13 13.97 -21.12 25.20
C PHE A 13 13.39 -20.50 26.49
N LEU A 14 13.19 -21.31 27.53
CA LEU A 14 12.71 -20.83 28.84
C LEU A 14 13.74 -19.93 29.57
N ARG A 15 15.05 -20.20 29.40
CA ARG A 15 16.11 -19.33 29.95
C ARG A 15 16.10 -17.94 29.30
N LYS A 16 15.92 -17.86 27.98
CA LYS A 16 15.78 -16.58 27.25
C LYS A 16 14.54 -15.80 27.71
N ILE A 17 13.44 -16.48 28.04
CA ILE A 17 12.21 -15.85 28.59
C ILE A 17 12.48 -15.20 29.96
N ILE A 18 13.18 -15.89 30.86
CA ILE A 18 13.46 -15.37 32.22
C ILE A 18 14.43 -14.18 32.17
N VAL A 19 15.45 -14.23 31.30
CA VAL A 19 16.40 -13.13 31.13
C VAL A 19 15.72 -11.90 30.49
N ALA A 20 14.86 -12.10 29.49
CA ALA A 20 14.06 -11.01 28.92
C ALA A 20 13.07 -10.42 29.93
N GLY A 21 12.43 -11.27 30.75
CA GLY A 21 11.55 -10.85 31.85
C GLY A 21 12.26 -10.00 32.91
N GLY A 22 13.50 -10.36 33.27
CA GLY A 22 14.32 -9.63 34.24
C GLY A 22 14.91 -8.32 33.72
N MET A 23 15.24 -8.23 32.42
CA MET A 23 15.77 -7.00 31.80
C MET A 23 14.70 -5.93 31.53
N LEU A 24 13.41 -6.31 31.48
CA LEU A 24 12.28 -5.38 31.32
C LEU A 24 12.06 -4.46 32.55
N ALA A 25 12.70 -4.74 33.69
CA ALA A 25 12.49 -4.00 34.93
C ALA A 25 13.30 -2.67 35.04
N PHE A 26 14.28 -2.42 34.16
CA PHE A 26 15.18 -1.26 34.31
C PHE A 26 15.53 -0.58 32.97
N GLN A 27 14.57 0.11 32.34
CA GLN A 27 14.90 1.21 31.41
C GLN A 27 13.88 2.36 31.47
N PRO A 28 14.24 3.54 32.01
CA PRO A 28 13.37 4.72 32.05
C PRO A 28 13.05 5.31 30.66
N GLN A 29 13.86 5.00 29.64
CA GLN A 29 13.69 5.54 28.28
C GLN A 29 12.50 4.97 27.52
N ALA A 30 11.91 3.84 27.96
CA ALA A 30 10.75 3.22 27.32
C ALA A 30 9.42 3.95 27.56
N LEU A 31 9.39 4.93 28.47
CA LEU A 31 8.20 5.67 28.89
C LEU A 31 8.12 7.10 28.32
N ALA A 32 9.13 7.57 27.59
CA ALA A 32 9.06 8.89 26.95
C ALA A 32 7.84 8.95 26.01
N ASP A 33 7.01 9.98 26.19
CA ASP A 33 5.89 10.21 25.29
C ASP A 33 6.45 10.58 23.91
N VAL A 34 5.90 9.99 22.85
CA VAL A 34 6.33 10.32 21.48
C VAL A 34 5.69 11.66 21.15
N HIS A 35 6.31 12.75 21.60
CA HIS A 35 5.98 14.09 21.14
C HIS A 35 6.58 14.29 19.76
N ALA A 36 5.81 13.94 18.73
CA ALA A 36 6.12 14.35 17.37
C ALA A 36 5.84 15.84 17.24
N HIS A 37 6.87 16.68 17.39
CA HIS A 37 6.78 18.08 17.02
C HIS A 37 6.78 18.19 15.50
N ARG A 38 5.67 18.63 14.93
CA ARG A 38 5.56 18.89 13.50
C ARG A 38 6.35 20.14 13.13
N LYS A 39 7.09 20.09 12.02
CA LYS A 39 7.73 21.29 11.46
C LYS A 39 6.67 22.28 11.00
N HIS A 40 6.88 23.56 11.30
CA HIS A 40 6.00 24.64 10.81
C HIS A 40 5.89 24.60 9.28
N THR A 41 4.66 24.67 8.78
CA THR A 41 4.40 24.64 7.33
C THR A 41 4.97 25.88 6.65
N LYS A 42 5.75 25.69 5.59
CA LYS A 42 6.37 26.73 4.77
C LYS A 42 6.31 26.30 3.31
N ASP A 43 5.83 27.20 2.45
CA ASP A 43 5.73 26.99 1.01
C ASP A 43 5.10 25.63 0.66
N PRO A 44 3.82 25.41 1.03
CA PRO A 44 3.19 24.10 0.88
C PRO A 44 3.01 23.74 -0.60
N SER A 45 3.38 22.51 -0.96
CA SER A 45 3.24 21.95 -2.32
C SER A 45 2.07 20.97 -2.45
N CYS A 46 1.52 20.50 -1.34
CA CYS A 46 0.32 19.64 -1.32
C CYS A 46 -0.44 19.78 0.01
N THR A 47 -1.69 19.34 0.01
CA THR A 47 -2.51 19.22 1.22
C THR A 47 -2.83 17.75 1.49
N LEU A 48 -2.56 17.32 2.72
CA LEU A 48 -2.96 16.03 3.26
C LEU A 48 -4.21 16.21 4.11
N TYR A 49 -5.23 15.41 3.83
CA TYR A 49 -6.51 15.42 4.52
C TYR A 49 -6.64 14.16 5.36
N ARG A 50 -7.15 14.27 6.58
CA ARG A 50 -7.48 13.10 7.40
C ARG A 50 -8.69 13.33 8.30
N ALA A 51 -9.43 12.27 8.55
CA ALA A 51 -10.50 12.28 9.53
C ALA A 51 -10.38 11.07 10.45
N LEU A 52 -10.75 11.26 11.71
CA LEU A 52 -10.64 10.25 12.74
C LEU A 52 -11.85 10.19 13.67
N ASN A 53 -11.96 9.07 14.37
CA ASN A 53 -12.98 8.76 15.38
C ASN A 53 -14.42 8.60 14.86
N GLY A 54 -14.71 8.89 13.59
CA GLY A 54 -15.95 8.47 12.93
C GLY A 54 -15.96 6.98 12.61
N SER A 55 -17.03 6.49 11.98
CA SER A 55 -16.95 5.21 11.27
C SER A 55 -16.02 5.33 10.05
N PRO A 56 -15.48 4.23 9.50
CA PRO A 56 -14.61 4.31 8.32
C PRO A 56 -15.26 5.06 7.13
N ALA A 57 -16.55 4.83 6.90
CA ALA A 57 -17.32 5.53 5.86
C ALA A 57 -17.45 7.03 6.14
N MET A 58 -17.73 7.43 7.39
CA MET A 58 -17.82 8.84 7.78
C MET A 58 -16.46 9.54 7.66
N ASN A 59 -15.38 8.88 8.09
CA ASN A 59 -14.03 9.44 8.00
C ASN A 59 -13.66 9.67 6.53
N LEU A 60 -13.92 8.68 5.66
CA LEU A 60 -13.67 8.87 4.25
C LEU A 60 -14.51 10.02 3.66
N ALA A 61 -15.82 10.05 3.91
CA ALA A 61 -16.68 11.10 3.38
C ALA A 61 -16.21 12.49 3.82
N LYS A 62 -15.80 12.65 5.09
CA LYS A 62 -15.25 13.91 5.61
C LYS A 62 -13.93 14.28 4.94
N VAL A 63 -13.05 13.30 4.67
CA VAL A 63 -11.81 13.56 3.92
C VAL A 63 -12.10 14.11 2.53
N ILE A 64 -13.04 13.51 1.80
CA ILE A 64 -13.44 13.98 0.46
C ILE A 64 -14.16 15.34 0.54
N GLU A 65 -14.98 15.57 1.57
CA GLU A 65 -15.62 16.86 1.82
C GLU A 65 -14.59 17.98 2.02
N MET A 66 -13.55 17.76 2.85
CA MET A 66 -12.48 18.75 3.07
C MET A 66 -11.65 19.01 1.80
N MET A 67 -11.59 18.05 0.88
CA MET A 67 -11.02 18.26 -0.47
C MET A 67 -11.92 19.10 -1.40
N GLY A 68 -13.08 19.56 -0.90
CA GLY A 68 -14.07 20.33 -1.65
C GLY A 68 -15.07 19.49 -2.43
N GLY A 69 -15.21 18.20 -2.13
CA GLY A 69 -16.15 17.29 -2.78
C GLY A 69 -15.50 16.35 -3.81
N ILE A 70 -16.21 15.28 -4.14
CA ILE A 70 -15.72 14.23 -5.05
C ILE A 70 -15.60 14.74 -6.50
N GLU A 71 -16.39 15.75 -6.86
CA GLU A 71 -16.40 16.42 -8.15
C GLU A 71 -15.10 17.19 -8.47
N ASN A 72 -14.29 17.53 -7.46
CA ASN A 72 -12.95 18.10 -7.64
C ASN A 72 -11.90 17.04 -7.94
N VAL A 73 -12.21 15.77 -7.70
CA VAL A 73 -11.31 14.64 -7.94
C VAL A 73 -11.71 13.91 -9.23
N MET A 74 -13.01 13.80 -9.51
CA MET A 74 -13.58 13.00 -10.60
C MET A 74 -14.51 13.80 -11.49
N GLY A 75 -14.33 13.64 -12.80
CA GLY A 75 -15.26 14.10 -13.83
C GLY A 75 -16.47 13.17 -13.99
N PRO A 76 -17.54 13.63 -14.66
CA PRO A 76 -18.77 12.86 -14.85
C PRO A 76 -18.61 11.65 -15.77
N ASP A 77 -17.64 11.67 -16.69
CA ASP A 77 -17.42 10.62 -17.70
C ASP A 77 -16.14 9.82 -17.45
N ASP A 78 -15.49 10.02 -16.30
CA ASP A 78 -14.21 9.39 -15.98
C ASP A 78 -14.35 7.86 -15.84
N VAL A 79 -13.38 7.11 -16.36
CA VAL A 79 -13.17 5.72 -15.93
C VAL A 79 -12.29 5.76 -14.69
N VAL A 80 -12.79 5.26 -13.57
CA VAL A 80 -12.11 5.32 -12.27
C VAL A 80 -11.61 3.93 -11.89
N VAL A 81 -10.30 3.72 -12.03
CA VAL A 81 -9.63 2.49 -11.59
C VAL A 81 -9.16 2.67 -10.16
N ILE A 82 -9.66 1.84 -9.25
CA ILE A 82 -9.25 1.79 -7.84
C ILE A 82 -8.37 0.56 -7.64
N LYS A 83 -7.16 0.78 -7.14
CA LYS A 83 -6.22 -0.28 -6.73
C LYS A 83 -6.23 -0.46 -5.21
N PRO A 84 -7.06 -1.36 -4.66
CA PRO A 84 -6.95 -1.74 -3.25
C PRO A 84 -5.68 -2.60 -3.01
N ASN A 85 -5.14 -2.65 -1.78
CA ASN A 85 -4.16 -3.68 -1.41
C ASN A 85 -4.91 -4.92 -0.88
N VAL A 86 -4.88 -6.05 -1.61
CA VAL A 86 -5.69 -7.24 -1.25
C VAL A 86 -4.85 -8.52 -1.14
N GLN A 87 -3.51 -8.40 -1.16
CA GLN A 87 -2.58 -9.49 -0.86
C GLN A 87 -2.80 -10.11 0.55
N TRP A 88 -3.37 -9.34 1.47
CA TRP A 88 -3.68 -9.74 2.85
C TRP A 88 -5.18 -9.51 3.14
N TRP A 89 -5.59 -9.73 4.40
CA TRP A 89 -6.97 -9.55 4.88
C TRP A 89 -6.95 -8.88 6.27
N ASN A 90 -8.13 -8.63 6.86
CA ASN A 90 -8.28 -7.90 8.12
C ASN A 90 -7.62 -6.51 8.05
N GLN A 91 -6.74 -6.17 8.99
CA GLN A 91 -6.00 -4.91 9.02
C GLN A 91 -5.02 -4.78 7.85
N GLY A 92 -4.57 -5.89 7.25
CA GLY A 92 -3.60 -5.91 6.15
C GLY A 92 -4.14 -5.50 4.79
N ALA A 93 -5.44 -5.24 4.70
CA ALA A 93 -6.15 -4.73 3.53
C ALA A 93 -6.95 -3.47 3.92
N PRO A 94 -7.34 -2.61 2.97
CA PRO A 94 -8.10 -1.43 3.28
C PRO A 94 -9.47 -1.75 3.89
N ASN A 95 -10.01 -0.82 4.66
CA ASN A 95 -11.33 -0.99 5.26
C ASN A 95 -12.43 -1.07 4.19
N LEU A 96 -13.28 -2.10 4.27
CA LEU A 96 -14.32 -2.35 3.26
C LEU A 96 -15.45 -1.30 3.27
N ALA A 97 -15.86 -0.81 4.45
CA ALA A 97 -16.85 0.26 4.56
C ALA A 97 -16.35 1.58 3.98
N ALA A 98 -15.08 1.92 4.20
CA ALA A 98 -14.47 3.08 3.56
C ALA A 98 -14.45 2.89 2.03
N LEU A 99 -13.98 1.76 1.51
CA LEU A 99 -13.97 1.52 0.07
C LEU A 99 -15.38 1.61 -0.55
N LYS A 100 -16.40 1.01 0.09
CA LYS A 100 -17.79 1.12 -0.37
C LYS A 100 -18.23 2.59 -0.41
N ALA A 101 -17.92 3.37 0.63
CA ALA A 101 -18.28 4.78 0.69
C ALA A 101 -17.59 5.58 -0.42
N PHE A 102 -16.34 5.28 -0.77
CA PHE A 102 -15.65 5.94 -1.88
C PHE A 102 -16.36 5.69 -3.21
N VAL A 103 -16.67 4.42 -3.50
CA VAL A 103 -17.39 4.04 -4.72
C VAL A 103 -18.76 4.72 -4.77
N GLY A 104 -19.48 4.77 -3.64
CA GLY A 104 -20.75 5.49 -3.52
C GLY A 104 -20.62 6.97 -3.86
N LEU A 105 -19.63 7.67 -3.30
CA LEU A 105 -19.37 9.08 -3.60
C LEU A 105 -19.11 9.31 -5.09
N VAL A 106 -18.38 8.42 -5.76
CA VAL A 106 -18.16 8.52 -7.22
C VAL A 106 -19.46 8.28 -7.99
N MET A 107 -20.18 7.21 -7.68
CA MET A 107 -21.41 6.81 -8.38
C MET A 107 -22.55 7.81 -8.23
N GLU A 108 -22.63 8.47 -7.07
CA GLU A 108 -23.65 9.44 -6.66
C GLU A 108 -23.14 10.88 -6.70
N ARG A 109 -21.99 11.11 -7.37
CA ARG A 109 -21.36 12.42 -7.52
C ARG A 109 -22.39 13.50 -7.90
N PRO A 110 -22.35 14.69 -7.26
CA PRO A 110 -23.17 15.82 -7.66
C PRO A 110 -23.03 16.17 -9.15
N GLY A 111 -24.16 16.34 -9.84
CA GLY A 111 -24.19 16.52 -11.30
C GLY A 111 -24.13 15.22 -12.12
N GLY A 112 -24.09 14.07 -11.45
CA GLY A 112 -24.17 12.73 -12.05
C GLY A 112 -22.82 12.14 -12.45
N PHE A 113 -22.83 10.81 -12.64
CA PHE A 113 -21.69 10.00 -13.09
C PHE A 113 -22.14 8.97 -14.13
N LYS A 114 -21.60 9.10 -15.34
CA LYS A 114 -21.86 8.25 -16.51
C LYS A 114 -20.70 7.32 -16.84
N GLY A 115 -19.55 7.54 -16.21
CA GLY A 115 -18.37 6.70 -16.35
C GLY A 115 -18.51 5.33 -15.70
N GLU A 116 -17.37 4.71 -15.45
CA GLU A 116 -17.26 3.36 -14.90
C GLU A 116 -16.30 3.37 -13.71
N VAL A 117 -16.62 2.61 -12.65
CA VAL A 117 -15.69 2.35 -11.55
C VAL A 117 -15.20 0.91 -11.64
N VAL A 118 -13.89 0.73 -11.55
CA VAL A 118 -13.24 -0.57 -11.69
C VAL A 118 -12.38 -0.84 -10.47
N LEU A 119 -12.67 -1.90 -9.73
CA LEU A 119 -11.69 -2.44 -8.78
C LEU A 119 -10.69 -3.29 -9.56
N ALA A 120 -9.42 -2.92 -9.55
CA ALA A 120 -8.39 -3.63 -10.30
C ALA A 120 -7.20 -3.97 -9.39
N GLU A 121 -6.80 -5.24 -9.33
CA GLU A 121 -5.85 -5.69 -8.31
C GLU A 121 -5.06 -6.95 -8.72
N ASN A 122 -3.75 -6.94 -8.45
CA ASN A 122 -2.90 -8.13 -8.41
C ASN A 122 -2.55 -8.51 -6.96
N CYS A 123 -3.08 -9.62 -6.45
CA CYS A 123 -2.84 -10.02 -5.06
C CYS A 123 -1.64 -10.98 -4.92
N HIS A 124 -0.94 -11.27 -6.03
CA HIS A 124 0.21 -12.18 -6.12
C HIS A 124 -0.15 -13.61 -5.66
N ARG A 125 -1.24 -14.16 -6.21
CA ARG A 125 -1.77 -15.50 -5.86
C ARG A 125 -2.08 -16.35 -7.09
N GLY A 126 -1.20 -16.29 -8.09
CA GLY A 126 -1.25 -17.17 -9.25
C GLY A 126 -2.43 -16.88 -10.19
N ALA A 127 -2.88 -17.91 -10.91
CA ALA A 127 -3.88 -17.83 -11.98
C ALA A 127 -5.33 -17.60 -11.50
N SER A 128 -5.61 -17.73 -10.20
CA SER A 128 -6.97 -17.60 -9.65
C SER A 128 -7.01 -16.72 -8.40
N PRO A 129 -6.52 -15.47 -8.48
CA PRO A 129 -6.35 -14.59 -7.32
C PRO A 129 -7.66 -14.33 -6.54
N TRP A 130 -8.81 -14.37 -7.20
CA TRP A 130 -10.13 -14.22 -6.58
C TRP A 130 -10.49 -15.32 -5.59
N GLN A 131 -9.75 -16.43 -5.56
CA GLN A 131 -9.95 -17.52 -4.60
C GLN A 131 -9.06 -17.41 -3.35
N HIS A 132 -8.24 -16.37 -3.24
CA HIS A 132 -7.17 -16.29 -2.25
C HIS A 132 -7.15 -14.95 -1.48
N ALA A 133 -6.43 -14.95 -0.35
CA ALA A 133 -6.13 -13.75 0.43
C ALA A 133 -7.38 -12.91 0.78
N GLY A 134 -7.32 -11.58 0.70
CA GLY A 134 -8.43 -10.70 1.07
C GLY A 134 -9.68 -10.86 0.20
N TRP A 135 -9.61 -11.61 -0.90
CA TRP A 135 -10.77 -11.91 -1.74
C TRP A 135 -11.69 -12.96 -1.13
N THR A 136 -11.18 -13.87 -0.28
CA THR A 136 -11.95 -14.98 0.31
C THR A 136 -11.80 -15.13 1.81
N HIS A 137 -10.71 -14.68 2.41
CA HIS A 137 -10.51 -14.79 3.85
C HIS A 137 -11.41 -13.83 4.61
N VAL A 138 -12.10 -14.33 5.63
CA VAL A 138 -13.01 -13.55 6.47
C VAL A 138 -12.27 -12.43 7.21
N PHE A 139 -12.84 -11.24 7.14
CA PHE A 139 -12.44 -10.04 7.85
C PHE A 139 -13.14 -10.05 9.23
N GLU A 140 -12.46 -10.59 10.24
CA GLU A 140 -12.88 -10.53 11.65
C GLU A 140 -12.99 -9.08 12.16
N ARG A 141 -12.20 -8.20 11.53
CA ARG A 141 -12.17 -6.76 11.75
C ARG A 141 -11.98 -6.08 10.40
N ASN A 142 -12.20 -4.77 10.35
CA ASN A 142 -11.90 -3.96 9.17
C ASN A 142 -12.83 -4.18 7.96
N SER A 143 -13.96 -4.89 8.14
CA SER A 143 -15.06 -4.87 7.17
C SER A 143 -16.01 -3.71 7.45
N ASP A 144 -16.51 -3.61 8.69
CA ASP A 144 -17.45 -2.58 9.16
C ASP A 144 -18.77 -2.53 8.34
N LEU A 145 -19.10 -3.63 7.65
CA LEU A 145 -20.29 -3.79 6.85
C LEU A 145 -21.06 -5.07 7.24
N PRO A 146 -22.39 -5.00 7.42
CA PRO A 146 -23.18 -6.19 7.73
C PRO A 146 -23.21 -7.15 6.53
N LYS A 147 -22.95 -8.44 6.78
CA LYS A 147 -22.97 -9.53 5.78
C LYS A 147 -21.97 -9.36 4.62
N ILE A 148 -20.90 -8.60 4.84
CA ILE A 148 -19.77 -8.49 3.91
C ILE A 148 -18.55 -8.98 4.68
N HIS A 149 -18.08 -10.18 4.34
CA HIS A 149 -17.03 -10.84 5.10
C HIS A 149 -15.64 -10.68 4.47
N HIS A 150 -15.55 -10.34 3.19
CA HIS A 150 -14.28 -10.15 2.48
C HIS A 150 -14.45 -9.25 1.25
N MET A 151 -13.35 -8.94 0.54
CA MET A 151 -13.39 -8.08 -0.64
C MET A 151 -14.29 -8.66 -1.75
N GLY A 152 -14.31 -9.99 -1.92
CA GLY A 152 -15.20 -10.65 -2.87
C GLY A 152 -16.70 -10.37 -2.62
N ASP A 153 -17.15 -10.43 -1.37
CA ASP A 153 -18.53 -10.08 -1.00
C ASP A 153 -18.86 -8.62 -1.33
N LEU A 154 -17.91 -7.72 -1.06
CA LEU A 154 -18.06 -6.30 -1.35
C LEU A 154 -18.15 -6.07 -2.87
N ALA A 155 -17.24 -6.66 -3.65
CA ALA A 155 -17.24 -6.58 -5.10
C ALA A 155 -18.55 -7.11 -5.70
N TYR A 156 -19.03 -8.27 -5.23
CA TYR A 156 -20.32 -8.83 -5.62
C TYR A 156 -21.48 -7.88 -5.28
N ARG A 157 -21.49 -7.31 -4.07
CA ARG A 157 -22.51 -6.33 -3.65
C ARG A 157 -22.51 -5.10 -4.56
N MET A 158 -21.34 -4.52 -4.85
CA MET A 158 -21.21 -3.33 -5.68
C MET A 158 -21.60 -3.61 -7.13
N LYS A 159 -21.27 -4.79 -7.66
CA LYS A 159 -21.74 -5.22 -8.99
C LYS A 159 -23.26 -5.30 -9.06
N LYS A 160 -23.90 -5.86 -8.02
CA LYS A 160 -25.36 -5.92 -7.93
C LYS A 160 -26.00 -4.52 -7.82
N GLU A 161 -25.35 -3.60 -7.10
CA GLU A 161 -25.84 -2.24 -6.85
C GLU A 161 -25.71 -1.34 -8.09
N TYR A 162 -24.60 -1.43 -8.83
CA TYR A 162 -24.27 -0.49 -9.91
C TYR A 162 -24.28 -1.10 -11.33
N GLY A 163 -24.45 -2.41 -11.46
CA GLY A 163 -24.59 -3.10 -12.75
C GLY A 163 -23.36 -2.95 -13.64
N SER A 164 -23.57 -2.55 -14.90
CA SER A 164 -22.50 -2.38 -15.89
C SER A 164 -21.55 -1.22 -15.60
N ARG A 165 -21.91 -0.29 -14.70
CA ARG A 165 -21.02 0.82 -14.30
C ARG A 165 -19.96 0.42 -13.28
N PHE A 166 -19.99 -0.81 -12.78
CA PHE A 166 -19.00 -1.32 -11.84
C PHE A 166 -18.39 -2.63 -12.35
N SER A 167 -17.08 -2.73 -12.33
CA SER A 167 -16.33 -3.92 -12.75
C SER A 167 -15.30 -4.33 -11.70
N THR A 168 -14.96 -5.61 -11.65
CA THR A 168 -13.85 -6.13 -10.85
C THR A 168 -12.90 -6.88 -11.75
N CYS A 169 -11.66 -6.41 -11.84
CA CYS A 169 -10.62 -6.97 -12.68
C CYS A 169 -9.50 -7.51 -11.80
N HIS A 170 -9.09 -8.74 -12.06
CA HIS A 170 -7.92 -9.33 -11.41
C HIS A 170 -6.76 -9.30 -12.39
N TRP A 171 -5.68 -8.63 -12.00
CA TRP A 171 -4.45 -8.67 -12.77
C TRP A 171 -3.68 -9.92 -12.35
N ILE A 172 -3.26 -10.70 -13.34
CA ILE A 172 -2.57 -11.99 -13.17
C ILE A 172 -1.18 -11.82 -13.77
N ASP A 173 -0.14 -12.25 -13.06
CA ASP A 173 1.24 -12.21 -13.57
C ASP A 173 1.39 -13.10 -14.82
N VAL A 174 2.33 -12.76 -15.72
CA VAL A 174 2.59 -13.52 -16.95
C VAL A 174 2.99 -14.97 -16.65
N ASP A 175 3.82 -15.21 -15.63
CA ASP A 175 4.18 -16.57 -15.20
C ASP A 175 3.00 -17.39 -14.64
N SER A 176 1.90 -16.69 -14.35
CA SER A 176 0.67 -17.23 -13.78
C SER A 176 -0.44 -17.33 -14.83
N GLY A 177 -0.12 -17.08 -16.11
CA GLY A 177 -1.01 -17.32 -17.25
C GLY A 177 -1.56 -16.08 -17.95
N ALA A 178 -1.14 -14.86 -17.56
CA ALA A 178 -1.44 -13.68 -18.36
C ALA A 178 -0.52 -13.57 -19.59
N ASN A 179 -0.93 -12.73 -20.55
CA ASN A 179 -0.12 -12.48 -21.73
C ASN A 179 0.88 -11.36 -21.49
N ARG A 180 2.03 -11.48 -22.15
CA ARG A 180 2.85 -10.32 -22.45
C ARG A 180 2.34 -9.69 -23.75
N VAL A 181 2.00 -8.41 -23.73
CA VAL A 181 1.44 -7.67 -24.86
C VAL A 181 2.26 -6.42 -25.17
N LEU A 182 2.14 -5.88 -26.38
CA LEU A 182 2.73 -4.59 -26.77
C LEU A 182 1.77 -3.41 -26.54
N GLY A 183 0.47 -3.70 -26.42
CA GLY A 183 -0.56 -2.70 -26.17
C GLY A 183 -1.98 -3.26 -26.31
N PRO A 184 -3.02 -2.42 -26.21
CA PRO A 184 -4.42 -2.85 -26.18
C PRO A 184 -4.93 -3.54 -27.45
N SER A 185 -4.25 -3.40 -28.59
CA SER A 185 -4.59 -4.13 -29.81
C SER A 185 -4.35 -5.64 -29.72
N GLU A 186 -3.51 -6.08 -28.78
CA GLU A 186 -3.15 -7.50 -28.57
C GLU A 186 -3.95 -8.15 -27.44
N GLY A 187 -4.84 -7.40 -26.79
CA GLY A 187 -5.72 -7.89 -25.73
C GLY A 187 -5.16 -7.67 -24.32
N ASN A 188 -5.63 -8.48 -23.37
CA ASN A 188 -5.31 -8.33 -21.95
C ASN A 188 -3.94 -8.92 -21.62
N GLY A 189 -3.19 -8.23 -20.75
CA GLY A 189 -1.88 -8.67 -20.32
C GLY A 189 -1.05 -7.55 -19.70
N TYR A 190 0.26 -7.72 -19.71
CA TYR A 190 1.22 -6.71 -19.29
C TYR A 190 2.09 -6.25 -20.45
N VAL A 191 2.28 -4.93 -20.55
CA VAL A 191 3.32 -4.37 -21.41
C VAL A 191 4.63 -4.35 -20.66
N TYR A 192 5.67 -4.96 -21.24
CA TYR A 192 7.02 -5.01 -20.69
C TYR A 192 7.88 -3.95 -21.36
N CYS A 193 8.32 -2.94 -20.60
CA CYS A 193 9.14 -1.86 -21.13
C CYS A 193 10.64 -2.25 -21.22
N ASP A 194 10.95 -3.34 -21.93
CA ASP A 194 12.31 -3.88 -22.08
C ASP A 194 12.96 -3.59 -23.45
N GLY A 195 12.33 -2.76 -24.29
CA GLY A 195 12.84 -2.42 -25.62
C GLY A 195 12.61 -3.48 -26.71
N SER A 196 12.07 -4.65 -26.37
CA SER A 196 11.84 -5.73 -27.35
C SER A 196 10.47 -5.61 -28.02
N GLY A 197 10.37 -6.11 -29.26
CA GLY A 197 9.11 -6.15 -30.01
C GLY A 197 8.49 -4.78 -30.32
N GLY A 198 9.23 -3.68 -30.18
CA GLY A 198 8.69 -2.32 -30.34
C GLY A 198 8.15 -1.70 -29.04
N ALA A 199 8.22 -2.41 -27.91
CA ALA A 199 7.96 -1.81 -26.60
C ALA A 199 9.04 -0.76 -26.26
N PRO A 200 8.71 0.29 -25.50
CA PRO A 200 9.72 1.24 -25.03
C PRO A 200 10.70 0.56 -24.08
N LEU A 201 11.95 1.05 -23.98
CA LEU A 201 12.85 0.65 -22.90
C LEU A 201 12.75 1.68 -21.77
N ILE A 202 12.17 1.25 -20.64
CA ILE A 202 12.08 2.07 -19.43
C ILE A 202 12.60 1.22 -18.28
N SER A 203 13.89 1.36 -17.99
CA SER A 203 14.60 0.59 -16.98
C SER A 203 15.27 1.48 -15.94
N TYR A 204 15.61 0.89 -14.80
CA TYR A 204 16.43 1.50 -13.77
C TYR A 204 17.35 0.45 -13.15
N ASP A 205 18.59 0.81 -12.82
CA ASP A 205 19.54 -0.05 -12.14
C ASP A 205 19.92 0.48 -10.76
N ASN A 206 20.34 -0.43 -9.87
CA ASN A 206 20.62 -0.09 -8.49
C ASN A 206 21.94 0.68 -8.28
N GLY A 207 22.69 1.00 -9.33
CA GLY A 207 23.94 1.75 -9.28
C GLY A 207 25.11 0.98 -8.64
N VAL A 208 24.92 -0.29 -8.30
CA VAL A 208 25.95 -1.15 -7.69
C VAL A 208 26.69 -1.93 -8.78
N ARG A 209 27.95 -2.31 -8.57
CA ARG A 209 28.72 -3.13 -9.54
C ARG A 209 28.88 -4.58 -9.06
N GLY A 210 29.25 -5.47 -9.99
CA GLY A 210 29.54 -6.88 -9.70
C GLY A 210 28.27 -7.70 -9.42
N ASP A 211 28.39 -8.74 -8.61
CA ASP A 211 27.32 -9.71 -8.32
C ASP A 211 26.09 -9.10 -7.63
N ASN A 212 26.23 -7.89 -7.09
CA ASN A 212 25.15 -7.13 -6.46
C ASN A 212 24.41 -6.19 -7.45
N TYR A 213 24.88 -6.08 -8.70
CA TYR A 213 24.19 -5.30 -9.73
C TYR A 213 22.81 -5.90 -10.02
N ARG A 214 21.79 -5.03 -10.05
CA ARG A 214 20.44 -5.38 -10.48
C ARG A 214 19.87 -4.26 -11.31
N ALA A 215 19.05 -4.64 -12.28
CA ALA A 215 18.20 -3.73 -13.03
C ALA A 215 16.75 -4.21 -13.02
N THR A 216 15.81 -3.29 -13.13
CA THR A 216 14.39 -3.56 -13.32
C THR A 216 13.84 -2.75 -14.49
N ILE A 217 12.68 -3.17 -15.00
CA ILE A 217 11.92 -2.50 -16.06
C ILE A 217 10.53 -2.17 -15.57
N MET A 218 9.91 -1.16 -16.18
CA MET A 218 8.51 -0.88 -15.92
C MET A 218 7.62 -1.90 -16.64
N THR A 219 6.66 -2.47 -15.92
CA THR A 219 5.56 -3.25 -16.52
C THR A 219 4.22 -2.64 -16.11
N TYR A 220 3.22 -2.65 -16.99
CA TYR A 220 1.90 -2.11 -16.66
C TYR A 220 0.78 -2.88 -17.32
N PRO A 221 -0.40 -2.96 -16.67
CA PRO A 221 -1.48 -3.79 -17.15
C PRO A 221 -2.26 -3.10 -18.26
N VAL A 222 -2.66 -3.91 -19.22
CA VAL A 222 -3.70 -3.63 -20.20
C VAL A 222 -4.80 -4.65 -19.97
N PHE A 223 -6.03 -4.19 -19.74
CA PHE A 223 -7.11 -5.07 -19.32
C PHE A 223 -8.47 -4.56 -19.79
N THR A 224 -9.43 -5.48 -19.88
CA THR A 224 -10.79 -5.19 -20.32
C THR A 224 -11.75 -5.39 -19.16
N THR A 225 -12.64 -4.44 -18.93
CA THR A 225 -13.66 -4.52 -17.87
C THR A 225 -14.83 -5.41 -18.29
N ASP A 226 -15.72 -5.75 -17.34
CA ASP A 226 -16.95 -6.50 -17.63
C ASP A 226 -17.87 -5.77 -18.63
N ASN A 227 -17.75 -4.44 -18.70
CA ASN A 227 -18.48 -3.58 -19.62
C ASN A 227 -17.82 -3.50 -21.01
N GLY A 228 -16.67 -4.18 -21.21
CA GLY A 228 -15.91 -4.16 -22.45
C GLY A 228 -15.01 -2.93 -22.62
N THR A 229 -14.84 -2.12 -21.58
CA THR A 229 -13.92 -0.97 -21.60
C THR A 229 -12.48 -1.49 -21.60
N VAL A 230 -11.71 -1.18 -22.64
CA VAL A 230 -10.28 -1.56 -22.71
C VAL A 230 -9.44 -0.43 -22.11
N ILE A 231 -8.72 -0.75 -21.04
CA ILE A 231 -7.91 0.18 -20.25
C ILE A 231 -6.45 -0.19 -20.46
N ASP A 232 -5.69 0.72 -21.05
CA ASP A 232 -4.23 0.74 -20.98
C ASP A 232 -3.85 1.68 -19.83
N LEU A 233 -3.25 1.14 -18.75
CA LEU A 233 -3.00 1.94 -17.56
C LEU A 233 -2.09 3.16 -17.85
N LYS A 234 -1.19 3.07 -18.82
CA LYS A 234 -0.31 4.17 -19.21
C LYS A 234 -1.02 5.16 -20.12
N ASN A 235 -1.66 4.67 -21.17
CA ASN A 235 -2.12 5.50 -22.29
C ASN A 235 -3.62 5.88 -22.24
N GLY A 236 -4.41 5.26 -21.36
CA GLY A 236 -5.82 5.58 -21.14
C GLY A 236 -6.78 4.60 -21.82
N ILE A 237 -7.97 5.10 -22.16
CA ILE A 237 -9.06 4.26 -22.67
C ILE A 237 -8.93 4.05 -24.17
N TRP A 238 -8.91 2.79 -24.59
CA TRP A 238 -8.74 2.38 -25.98
C TRP A 238 -10.05 1.81 -26.55
N LYS A 239 -10.33 2.13 -27.82
CA LYS A 239 -11.49 1.59 -28.54
C LYS A 239 -11.21 1.55 -30.04
N ARG A 240 -11.39 0.38 -30.66
CA ARG A 240 -11.38 0.17 -32.12
C ARG A 240 -10.16 0.79 -32.84
N GLY A 241 -8.96 0.53 -32.31
CA GLY A 241 -7.71 0.96 -32.97
C GLY A 241 -7.14 2.29 -32.48
N SER A 242 -7.86 3.05 -31.65
CA SER A 242 -7.40 4.36 -31.17
C SER A 242 -7.72 4.62 -29.70
N TYR A 243 -6.93 5.48 -29.06
CA TYR A 243 -7.27 6.04 -27.75
C TYR A 243 -8.40 7.05 -27.88
N THR A 244 -9.37 6.97 -26.97
CA THR A 244 -10.63 7.72 -27.06
C THR A 244 -10.54 9.15 -26.52
N GLY A 245 -9.51 9.44 -25.73
CA GLY A 245 -9.42 10.68 -24.95
C GLY A 245 -10.34 10.72 -23.72
N GLN A 246 -11.13 9.67 -23.46
CA GLN A 246 -11.90 9.56 -22.22
C GLN A 246 -10.95 9.56 -21.01
N PRO A 247 -11.19 10.39 -19.97
CA PRO A 247 -10.29 10.47 -18.84
C PRO A 247 -10.23 9.16 -18.05
N LEU A 248 -9.01 8.75 -17.69
CA LEU A 248 -8.74 7.66 -16.77
C LEU A 248 -8.24 8.24 -15.45
N ARG A 249 -8.92 7.91 -14.34
CA ARG A 249 -8.52 8.26 -12.98
C ARG A 249 -8.00 7.03 -12.26
N PHE A 250 -6.80 7.11 -11.71
CA PHE A 250 -6.18 6.02 -10.96
C PHE A 250 -6.14 6.36 -9.48
N ILE A 251 -6.82 5.55 -8.67
CA ILE A 251 -6.95 5.75 -7.22
C ILE A 251 -6.23 4.63 -6.50
N ASN A 252 -5.22 5.01 -5.73
CA ASN A 252 -4.45 4.10 -4.91
C ASN A 252 -5.08 4.00 -3.52
N PHE A 253 -5.58 2.83 -3.14
CA PHE A 253 -6.36 2.64 -1.91
C PHE A 253 -5.68 1.61 -1.01
N ALA A 254 -4.92 2.06 -0.02
CA ALA A 254 -4.03 1.23 0.78
C ALA A 254 -4.45 1.10 2.25
N ALA A 255 -3.92 0.09 2.93
CA ALA A 255 -3.94 -0.02 4.38
C ALA A 255 -2.58 0.35 4.98
N LEU A 256 -2.58 0.83 6.23
CA LEU A 256 -1.37 1.13 6.99
C LEU A 256 -0.98 -0.01 7.94
N ASN A 257 0.17 -0.65 7.73
CA ASN A 257 0.63 -1.74 8.61
C ASN A 257 2.15 -1.84 8.73
N HIS A 258 2.61 -2.51 9.79
CA HIS A 258 3.91 -3.16 9.78
C HIS A 258 4.01 -4.13 8.59
N HIS A 259 5.09 -4.05 7.83
CA HIS A 259 5.39 -5.03 6.81
C HIS A 259 6.40 -6.08 7.27
N SER A 260 7.65 -5.63 7.44
CA SER A 260 8.81 -6.45 7.77
C SER A 260 9.97 -5.58 8.28
N THR A 261 11.03 -6.20 8.79
CA THR A 261 12.26 -5.51 9.20
C THR A 261 13.04 -4.91 8.03
N TYR A 262 12.93 -5.48 6.83
CA TYR A 262 13.66 -5.06 5.63
C TYR A 262 12.88 -4.05 4.77
N CYS A 263 11.58 -3.85 5.03
CA CYS A 263 10.73 -2.91 4.31
C CYS A 263 10.17 -1.79 5.21
N GLY A 264 10.00 -2.05 6.50
CA GLY A 264 9.34 -1.13 7.43
C GLY A 264 7.82 -1.27 7.37
N ALA A 265 7.15 -0.43 6.58
CA ALA A 265 5.70 -0.32 6.53
C ALA A 265 5.09 -0.74 5.17
N THR A 266 3.80 -1.05 5.17
CA THR A 266 2.95 -1.09 3.99
C THR A 266 1.97 0.08 4.08
N SER A 267 1.85 0.82 2.98
CA SER A 267 0.88 1.90 2.76
C SER A 267 0.88 2.23 1.24
N ALA A 268 0.62 3.47 0.84
CA ALA A 268 0.34 3.90 -0.52
C ALA A 268 1.49 3.59 -1.48
N ILE A 269 2.74 3.88 -1.15
CA ILE A 269 3.87 3.65 -2.06
C ILE A 269 3.97 2.15 -2.37
N LYS A 270 4.07 1.31 -1.34
CA LYS A 270 4.24 -0.13 -1.53
C LYS A 270 3.09 -0.79 -2.30
N ASN A 271 1.89 -0.21 -2.29
CA ASN A 271 0.74 -0.79 -3.02
C ASN A 271 0.94 -0.79 -4.55
N TYR A 272 1.84 0.05 -5.08
CA TYR A 272 2.22 0.02 -6.51
C TYR A 272 2.90 -1.27 -6.94
N LEU A 273 3.49 -2.04 -6.02
CA LEU A 273 4.05 -3.35 -6.37
C LEU A 273 3.00 -4.28 -6.99
N GLY A 274 1.75 -4.18 -6.53
CA GLY A 274 0.63 -4.96 -7.08
C GLY A 274 0.00 -4.34 -8.33
N VAL A 275 0.66 -3.35 -8.94
CA VAL A 275 0.30 -2.81 -10.25
C VAL A 275 1.21 -3.38 -11.33
N THR A 276 2.46 -3.67 -11.00
CA THR A 276 3.42 -4.28 -11.92
C THR A 276 3.28 -5.79 -11.96
N ASP A 277 3.72 -6.37 -13.06
CA ASP A 277 3.96 -7.81 -13.15
C ASP A 277 5.07 -8.22 -12.17
N LEU A 278 4.80 -9.23 -11.35
CA LEU A 278 5.74 -9.79 -10.37
C LEU A 278 6.17 -11.22 -10.68
N SER A 279 6.09 -11.62 -11.97
CA SER A 279 6.55 -12.92 -12.43
C SER A 279 7.95 -13.24 -11.93
N GLY A 280 8.16 -14.49 -11.55
CA GLY A 280 9.40 -14.97 -10.97
C GLY A 280 9.45 -14.89 -9.44
N GLY A 281 8.56 -14.13 -8.81
CA GLY A 281 8.44 -14.07 -7.36
C GLY A 281 9.56 -13.29 -6.65
N PRO A 282 9.63 -13.35 -5.32
CA PRO A 282 10.39 -12.41 -4.51
C PRO A 282 11.89 -12.71 -4.39
N ASP A 283 12.34 -13.87 -4.86
CA ASP A 283 13.70 -14.38 -4.60
C ASP A 283 14.61 -14.13 -5.81
N PRO A 284 15.53 -13.16 -5.75
CA PRO A 284 16.40 -12.83 -6.89
C PRO A 284 17.30 -13.99 -7.33
N SER A 285 17.60 -14.94 -6.44
CA SER A 285 18.44 -16.10 -6.74
C SER A 285 17.65 -17.30 -7.27
N HIS A 286 16.33 -17.29 -7.12
CA HIS A 286 15.45 -18.41 -7.46
C HIS A 286 14.26 -17.94 -8.29
N GLY A 287 14.56 -17.44 -9.49
CA GLY A 287 13.53 -17.14 -10.48
C GLY A 287 12.98 -15.72 -10.42
N GLY A 288 13.39 -14.85 -9.50
CA GLY A 288 12.89 -13.47 -9.33
C GLY A 288 13.16 -12.50 -10.50
N CYS A 289 13.35 -12.97 -11.72
CA CYS A 289 13.55 -12.15 -12.89
C CYS A 289 12.30 -12.16 -13.79
N LEU A 290 11.89 -10.99 -14.28
CA LEU A 290 10.84 -10.85 -15.30
C LEU A 290 11.33 -11.35 -16.66
N THR A 291 12.57 -11.01 -16.98
CA THR A 291 13.29 -11.44 -18.19
C THR A 291 14.73 -11.71 -17.82
N LYS A 292 15.55 -12.21 -18.75
CA LYS A 292 16.94 -12.63 -18.47
C LYS A 292 17.77 -11.58 -17.70
N ASN A 293 17.57 -10.29 -17.97
CA ASN A 293 18.41 -9.21 -17.43
C ASN A 293 17.71 -8.34 -16.38
N TYR A 294 16.41 -8.52 -16.16
CA TYR A 294 15.61 -7.60 -15.36
C TYR A 294 14.85 -8.32 -14.25
N TYR A 295 15.04 -7.83 -13.03
CA TYR A 295 14.34 -8.26 -11.83
C TYR A 295 12.95 -7.65 -11.78
N ASN A 296 11.99 -8.36 -11.20
CA ASN A 296 10.68 -7.79 -10.89
C ASN A 296 10.78 -6.80 -9.72
N PHE A 297 9.71 -6.04 -9.49
CA PHE A 297 9.65 -5.03 -8.43
C PHE A 297 9.75 -5.62 -7.01
N HIS A 298 9.60 -6.93 -6.82
CA HIS A 298 9.76 -7.54 -5.51
C HIS A 298 11.21 -8.00 -5.24
N SER A 299 11.90 -8.50 -6.25
CA SER A 299 13.27 -9.06 -6.13
C SER A 299 14.37 -8.03 -6.42
N PHE A 300 14.06 -6.96 -7.15
CA PHE A 300 14.98 -5.85 -7.38
C PHE A 300 15.45 -5.20 -6.06
N PRO A 301 14.56 -4.79 -5.15
CA PRO A 301 14.96 -4.11 -3.91
C PRO A 301 15.33 -5.04 -2.76
N PHE A 302 15.05 -6.34 -2.84
CA PHE A 302 15.14 -7.26 -1.70
C PHE A 302 15.90 -8.55 -2.00
N ASN A 303 16.44 -9.16 -0.94
CA ASN A 303 16.96 -10.53 -0.96
C ASN A 303 15.89 -11.46 -0.38
N LYS A 304 14.75 -11.57 -1.06
CA LYS A 304 13.55 -12.29 -0.61
C LYS A 304 12.96 -11.74 0.70
N TRP A 305 13.49 -12.19 1.83
CA TRP A 305 13.05 -11.82 3.19
C TRP A 305 14.09 -10.97 3.94
N ALA A 306 15.04 -10.39 3.22
CA ALA A 306 16.10 -9.54 3.75
C ALA A 306 16.30 -8.28 2.89
N ILE A 307 17.05 -7.31 3.45
CA ILE A 307 17.42 -6.09 2.75
C ILE A 307 18.24 -6.47 1.50
N GLY A 308 17.95 -5.81 0.38
CA GLY A 308 18.69 -6.00 -0.87
C GLY A 308 20.05 -5.29 -0.87
N PRO A 309 20.76 -5.33 -2.02
CA PRO A 309 22.13 -4.83 -2.13
C PRO A 309 22.25 -3.31 -1.98
N GLN A 310 21.19 -2.56 -2.28
CA GLN A 310 21.18 -1.10 -2.22
C GLN A 310 19.94 -0.60 -1.46
N PRO A 311 20.09 0.25 -0.43
CA PRO A 311 18.96 0.81 0.29
C PRO A 311 18.05 1.71 -0.57
N GLY A 312 16.76 1.68 -0.27
CA GLY A 312 15.76 2.58 -0.86
C GLY A 312 15.31 2.24 -2.29
N MET A 313 15.79 1.14 -2.87
CA MET A 313 15.43 0.71 -4.23
C MET A 313 13.94 0.47 -4.45
N LEU A 314 13.20 0.05 -3.40
CA LEU A 314 11.73 -0.02 -3.43
C LEU A 314 11.12 1.35 -3.78
N GLY A 315 11.66 2.40 -3.18
CA GLY A 315 11.20 3.76 -3.42
C GLY A 315 11.54 4.22 -4.82
N THR A 316 12.76 3.92 -5.27
CA THR A 316 13.24 4.32 -6.58
C THR A 316 12.45 3.69 -7.73
N GLU A 317 12.26 2.37 -7.73
CA GLU A 317 11.53 1.70 -8.82
C GLU A 317 10.09 2.20 -8.93
N ILE A 318 9.42 2.43 -7.80
CA ILE A 318 8.06 2.97 -7.74
C ILE A 318 8.04 4.45 -8.15
N GLY A 319 9.05 5.23 -7.75
CA GLY A 319 9.20 6.61 -8.20
C GLY A 319 9.35 6.72 -9.72
N VAL A 320 10.19 5.87 -10.32
CA VAL A 320 10.34 5.78 -11.78
C VAL A 320 9.02 5.36 -12.44
N PHE A 321 8.31 4.39 -11.86
CA PHE A 321 6.98 3.98 -12.36
C PHE A 321 6.00 5.16 -12.37
N MET A 322 5.88 5.90 -11.28
CA MET A 322 4.97 7.04 -11.19
C MET A 322 5.31 8.14 -12.21
N LYS A 323 6.61 8.37 -12.44
CA LYS A 323 7.10 9.39 -13.39
C LYS A 323 6.88 9.02 -14.85
N THR A 324 6.90 7.72 -15.18
CA THR A 324 6.99 7.25 -16.57
C THR A 324 5.76 6.50 -17.07
N ILE A 325 4.97 5.92 -16.15
CA ILE A 325 3.80 5.10 -16.46
C ILE A 325 2.52 5.78 -15.96
N ARG A 326 2.29 5.78 -14.65
CA ARG A 326 1.07 6.32 -14.04
C ARG A 326 1.30 6.66 -12.59
N ARG A 327 1.10 7.92 -12.24
CA ARG A 327 0.89 8.37 -10.86
C ARG A 327 -0.61 8.32 -10.56
N ALA A 328 -0.97 7.92 -9.35
CA ALA A 328 -2.36 8.01 -8.88
C ALA A 328 -2.81 9.46 -8.77
N ASP A 329 -4.02 9.72 -9.22
CA ASP A 329 -4.71 11.01 -9.06
C ASP A 329 -5.03 11.27 -7.59
N LEU A 330 -5.30 10.22 -6.81
CA LEU A 330 -5.51 10.29 -5.37
C LEU A 330 -4.99 9.03 -4.68
N ASN A 331 -4.31 9.22 -3.55
CA ASN A 331 -3.92 8.14 -2.65
C ASN A 331 -4.78 8.24 -1.39
N ILE A 332 -5.36 7.12 -0.98
CA ILE A 332 -6.17 6.99 0.23
C ILE A 332 -5.56 5.87 1.07
N THR A 333 -5.29 6.16 2.34
CA THR A 333 -4.84 5.16 3.31
C THR A 333 -5.90 5.02 4.41
N THR A 334 -6.47 3.83 4.53
CA THR A 334 -7.31 3.49 5.68
C THR A 334 -6.45 2.92 6.79
N ALA A 335 -6.47 3.60 7.93
CA ALA A 335 -5.84 3.18 9.18
C ALA A 335 -6.94 3.02 10.25
N GLU A 336 -7.98 2.24 9.93
CA GLU A 336 -9.01 1.88 10.92
C GLU A 336 -8.37 0.98 11.98
N TRP A 337 -7.76 -0.11 11.53
CA TRP A 337 -6.90 -0.99 12.32
C TRP A 337 -5.50 -1.02 11.71
N ILE A 338 -4.48 -0.98 12.57
CA ILE A 338 -3.08 -1.09 12.13
C ILE A 338 -2.39 -2.25 12.84
N GLY A 339 -1.70 -3.08 12.07
CA GLY A 339 -0.86 -4.16 12.56
C GLY A 339 0.49 -3.65 13.04
N LEU A 340 0.87 -4.01 14.26
CA LEU A 340 2.11 -3.49 14.88
C LEU A 340 3.34 -4.37 14.61
N SER A 341 3.15 -5.66 14.30
CA SER A 341 4.23 -6.60 13.94
C SER A 341 3.82 -7.65 12.90
N SER A 342 2.56 -7.68 12.47
CA SER A 342 2.01 -8.55 11.42
C SER A 342 0.96 -7.77 10.62
N ARG A 343 0.67 -8.23 9.39
CA ARG A 343 -0.41 -7.69 8.56
C ARG A 343 -1.75 -8.35 8.85
N THR A 344 -1.73 -9.54 9.43
CA THR A 344 -2.94 -10.39 9.61
C THR A 344 -3.20 -10.72 11.06
N ASP A 345 -2.16 -10.71 11.90
CA ASP A 345 -2.25 -11.10 13.31
C ASP A 345 -2.08 -9.91 14.26
N PRO A 346 -2.76 -9.92 15.41
CA PRO A 346 -2.40 -9.08 16.54
C PRO A 346 -0.94 -9.28 17.00
N PRO A 347 -0.28 -8.26 17.62
CA PRO A 347 -0.89 -7.06 18.16
C PRO A 347 -1.31 -6.02 17.09
N VAL A 348 -2.52 -5.49 17.26
CA VAL A 348 -3.10 -4.42 16.43
C VAL A 348 -3.48 -3.22 17.30
N ALA A 349 -3.55 -2.03 16.71
CA ALA A 349 -4.16 -0.86 17.32
C ALA A 349 -5.39 -0.39 16.52
N HIS A 350 -6.46 0.00 17.23
CA HIS A 350 -7.67 0.57 16.66
C HIS A 350 -7.53 2.09 16.57
N THR A 351 -7.08 2.61 15.44
CA THR A 351 -6.74 4.03 15.25
C THR A 351 -7.84 4.86 14.62
N ARG A 352 -8.84 4.21 14.00
CA ARG A 352 -10.08 4.85 13.54
C ARG A 352 -9.85 6.03 12.60
N ALA A 353 -8.92 5.92 11.66
CA ALA A 353 -8.50 7.03 10.80
C ALA A 353 -8.55 6.67 9.31
N VAL A 354 -8.89 7.66 8.49
CA VAL A 354 -8.73 7.64 7.02
C VAL A 354 -7.96 8.88 6.62
N LEU A 355 -7.03 8.73 5.70
CA LEU A 355 -6.17 9.79 5.21
C LEU A 355 -6.19 9.80 3.68
N ALA A 356 -6.06 10.97 3.05
CA ALA A 356 -5.88 11.10 1.62
C ALA A 356 -4.92 12.24 1.24
N CYS A 357 -4.19 12.04 0.16
CA CYS A 357 -3.31 13.04 -0.44
C CYS A 357 -3.05 12.70 -1.92
N THR A 358 -2.84 13.72 -2.75
CA THR A 358 -2.35 13.53 -4.12
C THR A 358 -0.87 13.15 -4.16
N ASP A 359 -0.16 13.34 -3.04
CA ASP A 359 1.25 12.98 -2.85
C ASP A 359 1.41 11.72 -1.97
N PRO A 360 1.85 10.58 -2.53
CA PRO A 360 1.96 9.34 -1.77
C PRO A 360 3.13 9.34 -0.78
N VAL A 361 4.19 10.12 -1.03
CA VAL A 361 5.33 10.24 -0.11
C VAL A 361 4.90 11.00 1.14
N ALA A 362 4.23 12.14 0.97
CA ALA A 362 3.67 12.90 2.08
C ALA A 362 2.68 12.07 2.89
N LEU A 363 1.82 11.31 2.20
CA LEU A 363 0.83 10.44 2.83
C LEU A 363 1.48 9.36 3.70
N ASP A 364 2.45 8.62 3.15
CA ASP A 364 3.11 7.54 3.87
C ASP A 364 4.00 8.06 5.00
N TYR A 365 4.71 9.17 4.78
CA TYR A 365 5.47 9.86 5.84
C TYR A 365 4.55 10.23 7.00
N HIS A 366 3.44 10.92 6.74
CA HIS A 366 2.51 11.37 7.77
C HIS A 366 1.84 10.20 8.49
N ALA A 367 1.35 9.21 7.73
CA ALA A 367 0.70 8.03 8.28
C ALA A 367 1.64 7.24 9.20
N THR A 368 2.90 7.08 8.80
CA THR A 368 3.88 6.36 9.62
C THR A 368 4.34 7.17 10.84
N ARG A 369 4.63 8.47 10.68
CA ARG A 369 5.07 9.36 11.76
C ARG A 369 4.01 9.55 12.86
N TYR A 370 2.77 9.80 12.48
CA TYR A 370 1.72 10.25 13.41
C TYR A 370 0.72 9.15 13.80
N ILE A 371 0.76 7.98 13.15
CA ILE A 371 -0.17 6.88 13.44
C ILE A 371 0.58 5.57 13.72
N LEU A 372 1.35 5.02 12.76
CA LEU A 372 1.98 3.71 12.95
C LEU A 372 3.07 3.73 14.04
N PHE A 373 4.00 4.69 13.97
CA PHE A 373 5.12 4.78 14.90
C PHE A 373 4.68 5.03 16.35
N PRO A 374 3.77 5.98 16.67
CA PRO A 374 3.34 6.21 18.04
C PRO A 374 2.66 4.99 18.68
N ASN A 375 1.95 4.18 17.88
CA ASN A 375 1.28 2.98 18.34
C ASN A 375 2.21 1.77 18.45
N SER A 376 3.16 1.62 17.55
CA SER A 376 4.08 0.47 17.52
C SER A 376 5.31 0.68 18.41
N ARG A 377 5.86 1.91 18.44
CA ARG A 377 7.15 2.30 19.01
C ARG A 377 8.32 1.48 18.48
N LEU A 378 8.26 1.04 17.22
CA LEU A 378 9.34 0.33 16.55
C LEU A 378 10.13 1.32 15.69
N ALA A 379 11.46 1.38 15.86
CA ALA A 379 12.32 2.30 15.10
C ALA A 379 12.15 2.14 13.58
N ILE A 380 11.92 0.91 13.10
CA ILE A 380 11.64 0.60 11.69
C ILE A 380 10.38 1.26 11.12
N HIS A 381 9.49 1.82 11.96
CA HIS A 381 8.30 2.56 11.55
C HIS A 381 8.46 4.08 11.69
N ASN A 382 9.58 4.56 12.23
CA ASN A 382 9.88 5.98 12.29
C ASN A 382 10.41 6.45 10.94
N PRO A 383 9.68 7.30 10.19
CA PRO A 383 10.16 7.78 8.89
C PRO A 383 11.33 8.75 9.02
N ASP A 384 11.67 9.25 10.22
CA ASP A 384 12.82 10.13 10.46
C ASP A 384 14.11 9.39 10.84
N ASP A 385 14.04 8.07 11.08
CA ASP A 385 15.24 7.28 11.37
C ASP A 385 16.00 7.01 10.06
N LEU A 386 17.06 7.80 9.85
CA LEU A 386 17.90 7.79 8.64
C LEU A 386 18.56 6.44 8.33
N ASN A 387 18.54 5.49 9.27
CA ASN A 387 19.17 4.18 9.09
C ASN A 387 18.15 3.07 8.80
N ARG A 388 16.86 3.41 8.66
CA ARG A 388 15.79 2.40 8.53
C ARG A 388 15.21 2.34 7.12
N PRO A 389 14.78 1.14 6.67
CA PRO A 389 14.28 0.97 5.30
C PRO A 389 13.13 1.90 4.92
N LEU A 390 12.25 2.23 5.88
CA LEU A 390 11.14 3.16 5.69
C LEU A 390 11.64 4.53 5.21
N ASN A 391 12.56 5.14 5.95
CA ASN A 391 13.14 6.42 5.56
C ASN A 391 13.80 6.33 4.17
N HIS A 392 14.64 5.31 3.97
CA HIS A 392 15.37 5.15 2.71
C HIS A 392 14.44 5.09 1.50
N TYR A 393 13.35 4.30 1.56
CA TYR A 393 12.45 4.20 0.41
C TYR A 393 11.60 5.46 0.23
N LEU A 394 11.20 6.15 1.31
CA LEU A 394 10.45 7.40 1.18
C LEU A 394 11.28 8.49 0.51
N VAL A 395 12.52 8.68 0.95
CA VAL A 395 13.47 9.64 0.37
C VAL A 395 13.73 9.30 -1.10
N LYS A 396 14.07 8.05 -1.41
CA LYS A 396 14.38 7.63 -2.77
C LYS A 396 13.17 7.67 -3.72
N CYS A 397 11.96 7.47 -3.20
CA CYS A 397 10.74 7.66 -3.97
C CYS A 397 10.52 9.13 -4.33
N ALA A 398 10.72 10.05 -3.37
CA ALA A 398 10.63 11.49 -3.60
C ALA A 398 11.66 11.97 -4.65
N GLU A 399 12.89 11.49 -4.56
CA GLU A 399 13.95 11.83 -5.52
C GLU A 399 13.64 11.35 -6.95
N ALA A 400 13.14 10.11 -7.10
CA ALA A 400 12.95 9.49 -8.40
C ALA A 400 11.61 9.86 -9.07
N GLY A 401 10.53 9.88 -8.30
CA GLY A 401 9.16 10.09 -8.79
C GLY A 401 8.57 11.47 -8.50
N GLY A 402 9.28 12.29 -7.73
CA GLY A 402 8.74 13.51 -7.15
C GLY A 402 7.85 13.21 -5.93
N GLY A 403 7.88 14.13 -4.97
CA GLY A 403 6.94 14.16 -3.86
C GLY A 403 7.51 14.84 -2.62
N MET A 404 6.68 15.01 -1.60
CA MET A 404 7.04 15.79 -0.42
C MET A 404 7.43 14.89 0.76
N PHE A 405 8.73 14.63 0.92
CA PHE A 405 9.26 13.95 2.11
C PHE A 405 9.34 14.89 3.32
N ASP A 406 9.70 16.16 3.12
CA ASP A 406 9.79 17.14 4.21
C ASP A 406 8.40 17.69 4.55
N GLU A 407 7.85 17.29 5.69
CA GLU A 407 6.50 17.67 6.14
C GLU A 407 6.26 19.17 6.27
N LYS A 408 7.31 20.00 6.27
CA LYS A 408 7.17 21.47 6.23
C LYS A 408 6.49 21.94 4.95
N HIS A 409 6.60 21.19 3.84
CA HIS A 409 5.99 21.53 2.55
C HIS A 409 4.60 20.91 2.35
N VAL A 410 3.99 20.39 3.42
CA VAL A 410 2.69 19.73 3.38
C VAL A 410 1.74 20.52 4.24
N THR A 411 0.56 20.90 3.77
CA THR A 411 -0.52 21.39 4.63
C THR A 411 -1.27 20.17 5.18
N VAL A 412 -1.68 20.18 6.45
CA VAL A 412 -2.45 19.09 7.05
C VAL A 412 -3.80 19.62 7.51
N GLU A 413 -4.88 19.06 6.97
CA GLU A 413 -6.24 19.27 7.45
C GLU A 413 -6.74 18.00 8.13
N SER A 414 -7.11 18.11 9.41
CA SER A 414 -7.40 16.96 10.24
C SER A 414 -8.67 17.16 11.03
N TYR A 415 -9.71 16.34 10.81
CA TYR A 415 -10.99 16.47 11.49
C TYR A 415 -11.25 15.34 12.50
N ASP A 416 -11.53 15.68 13.75
CA ASP A 416 -11.90 14.72 14.80
C ASP A 416 -13.41 14.69 15.01
N PHE A 417 -14.07 13.58 14.66
CA PHE A 417 -15.52 13.41 14.87
C PHE A 417 -15.94 13.35 16.34
N LYS A 418 -15.04 12.92 17.24
CA LYS A 418 -15.35 12.86 18.68
C LYS A 418 -15.47 14.26 19.28
N ARG A 419 -14.59 15.17 18.86
CA ARG A 419 -14.56 16.56 19.33
C ARG A 419 -15.33 17.53 18.41
N ARG A 420 -15.62 17.11 17.18
CA ARG A 420 -16.26 17.89 16.12
C ARG A 420 -15.50 19.17 15.76
N VAL A 421 -14.18 19.07 15.71
CA VAL A 421 -13.29 20.21 15.39
C VAL A 421 -12.16 19.76 14.48
N LEU A 422 -11.56 20.72 13.78
CA LEU A 422 -10.25 20.53 13.18
C LEU A 422 -9.18 20.45 14.28
N GLN A 423 -8.24 19.54 14.13
CA GLN A 423 -7.12 19.35 15.02
C GLN A 423 -5.97 20.30 14.66
N GLU A 424 -5.28 20.79 15.68
CA GLU A 424 -4.04 21.54 15.53
C GLU A 424 -2.83 20.61 15.32
N ASP A 425 -1.71 21.15 14.83
CA ASP A 425 -0.47 20.41 14.57
C ASP A 425 0.04 19.60 15.78
N ARG A 426 -0.13 20.13 17.00
CA ARG A 426 0.27 19.45 18.25
C ARG A 426 -0.60 18.25 18.61
N GLU A 427 -1.75 18.10 17.96
CA GLU A 427 -2.76 17.07 18.23
C GLU A 427 -2.71 15.95 17.19
N LEU A 428 -1.70 15.95 16.30
CA LEU A 428 -1.69 15.06 15.15
C LEU A 428 -1.42 13.60 15.49
N VAL A 429 -0.79 13.31 16.63
CA VAL A 429 -0.54 11.93 17.06
C VAL A 429 -1.84 11.20 17.39
N ILE A 430 -2.09 10.07 16.72
CA ILE A 430 -3.23 9.19 16.99
C ILE A 430 -2.75 7.98 17.80
N LYS A 431 -3.33 7.75 18.97
CA LYS A 431 -3.13 6.54 19.77
C LYS A 431 -4.42 5.71 19.79
N GLY A 432 -4.31 4.46 19.35
CA GLY A 432 -5.41 3.52 19.31
C GLY A 432 -5.39 2.53 20.47
N ASN A 433 -6.55 1.99 20.82
CA ASN A 433 -6.64 0.89 21.77
C ASN A 433 -5.95 -0.35 21.19
N ARG A 434 -5.05 -0.97 21.95
CA ARG A 434 -4.30 -2.15 21.50
C ARG A 434 -5.02 -3.43 21.84
N THR A 435 -5.07 -4.34 20.87
CA THR A 435 -5.48 -5.74 21.07
C THR A 435 -4.28 -6.63 20.81
N TRP A 436 -3.89 -7.45 21.78
CA TRP A 436 -2.67 -8.27 21.70
C TRP A 436 -2.87 -9.61 20.99
N GLY A 437 -4.11 -10.12 20.96
CA GLY A 437 -4.43 -11.45 20.46
C GLY A 437 -3.73 -12.57 21.23
N THR A 438 -3.65 -13.75 20.64
CA THR A 438 -3.16 -14.98 21.29
C THR A 438 -1.95 -15.60 20.60
N SER A 439 -1.48 -15.05 19.47
CA SER A 439 -0.36 -15.60 18.69
C SER A 439 0.99 -15.33 19.39
N PRO A 440 1.66 -16.36 19.97
CA PRO A 440 2.92 -16.15 20.66
C PRO A 440 4.02 -15.65 19.72
N LYS A 441 4.00 -16.09 18.46
CA LYS A 441 4.94 -15.68 17.41
C LYS A 441 4.85 -14.18 17.12
N ALA A 442 3.64 -13.65 16.93
CA ALA A 442 3.45 -12.24 16.59
C ALA A 442 3.73 -11.30 17.78
N ILE A 443 3.36 -11.72 18.99
CA ILE A 443 3.66 -11.02 20.24
C ILE A 443 5.17 -11.02 20.49
N MET A 444 5.85 -12.17 20.39
CA MET A 444 7.29 -12.24 20.58
C MET A 444 8.03 -11.39 19.55
N LYS A 445 7.63 -11.47 18.27
CA LYS A 445 8.19 -10.60 17.22
C LYS A 445 8.04 -9.13 17.59
N TYR A 446 6.88 -8.70 18.08
CA TYR A 446 6.66 -7.33 18.52
C TYR A 446 7.60 -6.93 19.66
N LEU A 447 7.72 -7.76 20.70
CA LEU A 447 8.56 -7.49 21.86
C LEU A 447 10.05 -7.43 21.49
N VAL A 448 10.52 -8.35 20.65
CA VAL A 448 11.90 -8.36 20.14
C VAL A 448 12.19 -7.11 19.33
N LEU A 449 11.29 -6.70 18.43
CA LEU A 449 11.49 -5.48 17.64
C LEU A 449 11.44 -4.21 18.49
N ARG A 450 10.72 -4.23 19.62
CA ARG A 450 10.50 -3.05 20.47
C ARG A 450 11.59 -2.86 21.51
N TYR A 451 12.09 -3.95 22.08
CA TYR A 451 12.99 -3.93 23.23
C TYR A 451 14.31 -4.67 22.97
N GLY A 452 14.38 -5.48 21.91
CA GLY A 452 15.62 -6.09 21.48
C GLY A 452 16.56 -5.04 20.88
N TRP A 453 17.86 -5.21 21.13
CA TRP A 453 18.90 -4.48 20.41
C TRP A 453 18.93 -4.96 18.95
N LEU A 454 18.28 -4.23 18.04
CA LEU A 454 18.28 -4.47 16.59
C LEU A 454 18.30 -3.18 15.77
#